data_AF-A0A0U3UF21-F1
#
_entry.id   AF-A0A0U3UF21-F1
#
_cell.length_a   1.000
_cell.length_b   1.000
_cell.length_c   1.000
_cell.angle_alpha   90.00
_cell.angle_beta   90.00
_cell.angle_gamma   90.00
#
_symmetry.space_group_name_H-M   'P 1'
#
loop_
_entity.id
_entity.type
_entity.pdbx_description
1 polymer ?
#
loop_
_entity_poly.entity_id
_entity_poly.type
_entity_poly.pdbx_seq_one_letter_code
_entity_poly.pdbx_strand_id
1 'polypeptide(L)'
;MAECQNSNERLFGGAVVLEVADGCSDALPQESEWKALAAGTTKGFDFSPNSVTSDADDGKGYVETIVTNSDFTISFEGEVRKKDKLDQYGVGRLIKYYHTEISNRRQPGIWVRLEYGPITFIGYMNITALSSSGGTNDIVPITTEFKVGDASTIQVIDTDETIPATGVTIAPATASLAVGATRQLTGAVQPTDATDRTGTWTTSDATKATVSNTGLVTAVAAGSATITFTSTDGSFTANCAVTVTAS
;
A
#
# COMPACT_ATOMS: atom_id res chain seq x y z
N MET A 1 -2.71 13.46 43.62
CA MET A 1 -1.78 12.72 42.74
C MET A 1 -2.45 12.65 41.39
N ALA A 2 -1.86 13.25 40.36
CA ALA A 2 -2.48 13.26 39.04
C ALA A 2 -2.55 11.80 38.53
N GLU A 3 -3.76 11.33 38.26
CA GLU A 3 -3.96 10.07 37.53
C GLU A 3 -3.60 10.30 36.07
N CYS A 4 -2.31 10.18 35.76
CA CYS A 4 -1.89 10.00 34.37
C CYS A 4 -2.23 8.57 33.98
N GLN A 5 -3.30 8.39 33.20
CA GLN A 5 -3.51 7.13 32.49
C GLN A 5 -2.33 6.91 31.54
N ASN A 6 -1.59 5.83 31.76
CA ASN A 6 -0.64 5.34 30.77
C ASN A 6 -1.45 4.84 29.57
N SER A 7 -1.71 5.71 28.59
CA SER A 7 -2.23 5.28 27.30
C SER A 7 -1.14 4.49 26.58
N ASN A 8 -1.36 3.18 26.44
CA ASN A 8 -0.52 2.28 25.65
C ASN A 8 -0.76 2.43 24.14
N GLU A 9 -1.62 3.37 23.69
CA GLU A 9 -1.82 3.71 22.28
C GLU A 9 -0.57 4.34 21.65
N ARG A 10 0.41 4.72 22.47
CA ARG A 10 1.73 5.21 22.03
C ARG A 10 2.74 4.09 21.72
N LEU A 11 2.41 2.83 22.01
CA LEU A 11 3.33 1.71 21.81
C LEU A 11 3.10 1.09 20.42
N PHE A 12 3.86 1.59 19.44
CA PHE A 12 3.82 1.18 18.03
C PHE A 12 4.19 -0.30 17.79
N GLY A 13 4.70 -1.04 18.78
CA GLY A 13 5.23 -2.39 18.59
C GLY A 13 4.22 -3.41 18.03
N GLY A 14 2.92 -3.23 18.27
CA GLY A 14 1.87 -4.06 17.68
C GLY A 14 1.45 -3.66 16.26
N ALA A 15 1.80 -2.45 15.83
CA ALA A 15 1.51 -1.88 14.51
C ALA A 15 2.69 -2.03 13.52
N VAL A 16 3.85 -2.55 13.98
CA VAL A 16 4.99 -2.84 13.10
C VAL A 16 4.83 -4.24 12.52
N VAL A 17 4.30 -4.33 11.31
CA VAL A 17 4.07 -5.59 10.61
C VAL A 17 5.09 -5.72 9.48
N LEU A 18 5.75 -6.88 9.43
CA LEU A 18 6.58 -7.25 8.28
C LEU A 18 5.88 -8.34 7.51
N GLU A 19 5.65 -8.07 6.24
CA GLU A 19 5.00 -8.94 5.30
C GLU A 19 5.90 -9.23 4.12
N VAL A 20 5.69 -10.38 3.51
CA VAL A 20 6.40 -10.79 2.30
C VAL A 20 5.41 -11.33 1.27
N ALA A 21 5.80 -11.21 0.01
CA ALA A 21 5.08 -11.77 -1.12
C ALA A 21 6.06 -12.38 -2.12
N ASP A 22 5.66 -13.50 -2.73
CA ASP A 22 6.43 -14.09 -3.82
C ASP A 22 6.25 -13.25 -5.09
N GLY A 23 7.27 -13.22 -5.97
CA GLY A 23 7.19 -12.47 -7.22
C GLY A 23 8.57 -12.19 -7.81
N CYS A 24 8.58 -11.42 -8.90
CA CYS A 24 9.79 -10.89 -9.53
C CYS A 24 9.85 -9.37 -9.33
N SER A 25 11.03 -8.76 -9.51
CA SER A 25 11.21 -7.32 -9.26
C SER A 25 10.47 -6.41 -10.25
N ASP A 26 10.02 -6.95 -11.38
CA ASP A 26 9.37 -6.22 -12.47
C ASP A 26 7.86 -5.98 -12.26
N ALA A 27 7.26 -6.65 -11.27
CA ALA A 27 5.84 -6.52 -10.97
C ALA A 27 5.58 -6.46 -9.46
N LEU A 28 4.93 -5.38 -9.01
CA LEU A 28 4.50 -5.23 -7.63
C LEU A 28 3.38 -6.25 -7.31
N PRO A 29 3.43 -6.98 -6.18
CA PRO A 29 2.39 -7.92 -5.77
C PRO A 29 1.05 -7.23 -5.49
N GLN A 30 -0.04 -7.97 -5.71
CA GLN A 30 -1.37 -7.53 -5.33
C GLN A 30 -1.56 -7.55 -3.81
N GLU A 31 -2.48 -6.72 -3.29
CA GLU A 31 -2.74 -6.63 -1.85
C GLU A 31 -3.08 -7.98 -1.18
N SER A 32 -3.72 -8.89 -1.91
CA SER A 32 -4.09 -10.23 -1.41
C SER A 32 -2.91 -11.22 -1.34
N GLU A 33 -1.78 -10.90 -1.96
CA GLU A 33 -0.59 -11.77 -2.02
C GLU A 33 0.35 -11.56 -0.84
N TRP A 34 0.27 -10.39 -0.18
CA TRP A 34 1.04 -10.07 1.01
C TRP A 34 0.62 -10.93 2.18
N LYS A 35 1.62 -11.45 2.90
CA LYS A 35 1.42 -12.24 4.11
C LYS A 35 2.41 -11.85 5.17
N ALA A 36 1.95 -11.72 6.41
CA ALA A 36 2.82 -11.56 7.57
C ALA A 36 3.89 -12.67 7.61
N LEU A 37 5.17 -12.29 7.69
CA LEU A 37 6.26 -13.24 7.51
C LEU A 37 6.18 -14.40 8.51
N ALA A 38 6.12 -14.07 9.79
CA ALA A 38 5.98 -15.00 10.91
C ALA A 38 5.53 -14.24 12.16
N ALA A 39 5.35 -14.95 13.27
CA ALA A 39 5.18 -14.32 14.57
C ALA A 39 6.49 -13.63 14.97
N GLY A 40 6.53 -12.30 14.84
CA GLY A 40 7.75 -11.55 15.13
C GLY A 40 7.79 -10.99 16.54
N THR A 41 8.99 -10.95 17.09
CA THR A 41 9.32 -10.34 18.38
C THR A 41 9.98 -8.98 18.17
N THR A 42 10.83 -8.86 17.14
CA THR A 42 11.59 -7.65 16.82
C THR A 42 11.55 -7.40 15.32
N LYS A 43 11.46 -6.12 14.93
CA LYS A 43 11.59 -5.65 13.55
C LYS A 43 12.49 -4.43 13.57
N GLY A 44 13.37 -4.31 12.60
CA GLY A 44 14.21 -3.14 12.44
C GLY A 44 14.44 -2.83 10.97
N PHE A 45 14.81 -1.58 10.72
CA PHE A 45 15.41 -1.19 9.46
C PHE A 45 16.66 -0.36 9.75
N ASP A 46 17.59 -0.36 8.81
CA ASP A 46 18.82 0.41 8.89
C ASP A 46 19.14 1.02 7.53
N PHE A 47 19.44 2.32 7.54
CA PHE A 47 20.07 3.02 6.42
C PHE A 47 21.54 3.21 6.79
N SER A 48 22.41 2.50 6.08
CA SER A 48 23.86 2.56 6.23
C SER A 48 24.48 3.38 5.09
N PRO A 49 24.58 4.73 5.22
CA PRO A 49 25.12 5.59 4.18
C PRO A 49 26.64 5.46 4.04
N ASN A 50 27.11 5.34 2.80
CA ASN A 50 28.52 5.44 2.47
C ASN A 50 28.85 6.90 2.13
N SER A 51 29.79 7.49 2.86
CA SER A 51 30.15 8.89 2.70
C SER A 51 31.63 9.09 2.34
N VAL A 52 31.91 10.20 1.66
CA VAL A 52 33.25 10.70 1.37
C VAL A 52 33.42 12.09 1.97
N THR A 53 34.61 12.36 2.50
CA THR A 53 34.97 13.67 3.06
C THR A 53 35.96 14.35 2.14
N SER A 54 35.78 15.65 1.90
CA SER A 54 36.76 16.45 1.16
C SER A 54 37.70 17.15 2.15
N ASP A 55 38.99 16.85 2.09
CA ASP A 55 40.02 17.62 2.82
C ASP A 55 40.32 18.97 2.16
N ALA A 56 39.67 19.28 1.04
CA ALA A 56 39.83 20.51 0.29
C ALA A 56 38.76 21.54 0.70
N ASP A 57 38.85 22.09 1.91
CA ASP A 57 38.20 23.37 2.25
C ASP A 57 39.06 24.19 3.24
N ASP A 58 39.33 25.43 2.85
CA ASP A 58 39.99 26.52 3.57
C ASP A 58 38.98 27.41 4.35
N GLY A 59 37.73 26.98 4.48
CA GLY A 59 36.62 27.63 5.18
C GLY A 59 36.21 26.99 6.52
N LYS A 60 36.77 27.50 7.63
CA LYS A 60 36.23 27.41 9.02
C LYS A 60 35.74 26.04 9.52
N GLY A 61 36.68 25.13 9.78
CA GLY A 61 36.70 24.29 10.99
C GLY A 61 35.82 23.04 11.05
N TYR A 62 34.90 22.82 10.11
CA TYR A 62 34.20 21.54 9.93
C TYR A 62 34.41 21.03 8.50
N VAL A 63 34.64 19.72 8.34
CA VAL A 63 34.88 19.08 7.04
C VAL A 63 33.55 18.71 6.40
N GLU A 64 33.37 19.02 5.11
CA GLU A 64 32.18 18.63 4.35
C GLU A 64 32.14 17.10 4.12
N THR A 65 30.97 16.51 4.29
CA THR A 65 30.72 15.08 4.08
C THR A 65 29.62 14.89 3.03
N ILE A 66 29.91 14.12 1.99
CA ILE A 66 28.96 13.80 0.91
C ILE A 66 28.57 12.33 1.04
N VAL A 67 27.27 12.05 1.13
CA VAL A 67 26.73 10.67 1.04
C VAL A 67 26.63 10.28 -0.43
N THR A 68 27.31 9.19 -0.81
CA THR A 68 27.40 8.73 -2.21
C THR A 68 26.34 7.70 -2.56
N ASN A 69 26.00 6.84 -1.61
CA ASN A 69 24.91 5.88 -1.67
C ASN A 69 24.58 5.43 -0.23
N SER A 70 23.56 4.60 -0.06
CA SER A 70 23.22 3.98 1.22
C SER A 70 22.78 2.55 0.98
N ASP A 71 23.27 1.65 1.83
CA ASP A 71 22.68 0.34 1.96
C ASP A 71 21.40 0.45 2.80
N PHE A 72 20.35 -0.24 2.38
CA PHE A 72 19.11 -0.36 3.16
C PHE A 72 18.88 -1.81 3.52
N THR A 73 18.67 -2.04 4.81
CA THR A 73 18.51 -3.38 5.38
C THR A 73 17.27 -3.43 6.25
N ILE A 74 16.49 -4.51 6.16
CA ILE A 74 15.39 -4.81 7.07
C ILE A 74 15.76 -6.09 7.84
N SER A 75 15.61 -6.03 9.16
CA SER A 75 15.85 -7.15 10.06
C SER A 75 14.56 -7.61 10.72
N PHE A 76 14.47 -8.92 10.91
CA PHE A 76 13.35 -9.59 11.57
C PHE A 76 13.88 -10.57 12.60
N GLU A 77 13.30 -10.53 13.78
CA GLU A 77 13.37 -11.61 14.75
C GLU A 77 11.96 -12.09 15.07
N GLY A 78 11.80 -13.39 15.24
CA GLY A 78 10.53 -13.99 15.60
C GLY A 78 10.65 -15.42 16.06
N GLU A 79 9.52 -16.11 16.07
CA GLU A 79 9.40 -17.46 16.60
C GLU A 79 8.96 -18.44 15.52
N VAL A 80 9.58 -19.61 15.50
CA VAL A 80 9.20 -20.71 14.62
C VAL A 80 7.98 -21.44 15.20
N ARG A 81 6.93 -21.57 14.40
CA ARG A 81 5.74 -22.35 14.76
C ARG A 81 5.72 -23.66 13.98
N LYS A 82 5.19 -24.72 14.63
CA LYS A 82 4.96 -26.02 13.95
C LYS A 82 3.88 -25.92 12.88
N LYS A 83 2.89 -25.06 13.09
CA LYS A 83 1.84 -24.70 12.15
C LYS A 83 1.68 -23.19 12.19
N ASP A 84 2.02 -22.55 11.09
CA ASP A 84 1.79 -21.13 10.92
C ASP A 84 0.29 -20.85 10.80
N LYS A 85 -0.12 -19.62 11.12
CA LYS A 85 -1.50 -19.20 10.90
C LYS A 85 -1.77 -19.08 9.40
N LEU A 86 -3.05 -19.13 8.99
CA LEU A 86 -3.43 -19.11 7.56
C LEU A 86 -3.07 -17.79 6.84
N ASP A 87 -2.97 -16.71 7.59
CA ASP A 87 -2.59 -15.36 7.18
C ASP A 87 -1.06 -15.13 7.18
N GLN A 88 -0.26 -16.12 7.60
CA GLN A 88 1.19 -16.01 7.66
C GLN A 88 1.85 -16.70 6.46
N TYR A 89 2.99 -16.14 6.01
CA TYR A 89 3.84 -16.77 5.02
C TYR A 89 4.50 -18.02 5.61
N GLY A 90 5.04 -17.88 6.82
CA GLY A 90 5.55 -18.97 7.64
C GLY A 90 7.03 -19.26 7.42
N VAL A 91 7.74 -19.55 8.51
CA VAL A 91 9.20 -19.80 8.49
C VAL A 91 9.53 -21.04 7.66
N GLY A 92 8.70 -22.10 7.76
CA GLY A 92 8.93 -23.33 7.01
C GLY A 92 8.81 -23.14 5.50
N ARG A 93 7.94 -22.23 5.04
CA ARG A 93 7.84 -21.86 3.62
C ARG A 93 9.05 -21.03 3.18
N LEU A 94 9.45 -20.05 4.00
CA LEU A 94 10.61 -19.19 3.71
C LEU A 94 11.89 -20.00 3.51
N ILE A 95 12.16 -20.97 4.39
CA ILE A 95 13.34 -21.84 4.28
C ILE A 95 13.31 -22.66 2.98
N LYS A 96 12.15 -23.22 2.62
CA LYS A 96 11.98 -23.97 1.36
C LYS A 96 12.16 -23.08 0.14
N TYR A 97 11.60 -21.89 0.18
CA TYR A 97 11.74 -20.88 -0.86
C TYR A 97 13.23 -20.54 -1.07
N TYR A 98 13.92 -20.13 -0.01
CA TYR A 98 15.35 -19.83 -0.04
C TYR A 98 16.18 -20.98 -0.63
N HIS A 99 15.96 -22.21 -0.13
CA HIS A 99 16.66 -23.38 -0.64
C HIS A 99 16.40 -23.63 -2.13
N THR A 100 15.16 -23.41 -2.58
CA THR A 100 14.76 -23.60 -3.98
C THR A 100 15.47 -22.60 -4.89
N GLU A 101 15.51 -21.31 -4.52
CA GLU A 101 16.21 -20.28 -5.30
C GLU A 101 17.70 -20.58 -5.42
N ILE A 102 18.37 -20.91 -4.31
CA ILE A 102 19.79 -21.25 -4.32
C ILE A 102 20.07 -22.51 -5.13
N SER A 103 19.23 -23.55 -5.00
CA SER A 103 19.37 -24.80 -5.78
C SER A 103 19.20 -24.56 -7.29
N ASN A 104 18.36 -23.58 -7.65
CA ASN A 104 18.17 -23.14 -9.03
C ASN A 104 19.19 -22.09 -9.49
N ARG A 105 20.21 -21.77 -8.67
CA ARG A 105 21.25 -20.76 -8.94
C ARG A 105 20.70 -19.35 -9.17
N ARG A 106 19.66 -18.98 -8.43
CA ARG A 106 19.03 -17.65 -8.46
C ARG A 106 19.27 -16.93 -7.14
N GLN A 107 19.14 -15.61 -7.16
CA GLN A 107 19.12 -14.83 -5.92
C GLN A 107 17.80 -15.12 -5.17
N PRO A 108 17.83 -15.25 -3.84
CA PRO A 108 16.63 -15.46 -3.03
C PRO A 108 15.86 -14.14 -2.84
N GLY A 109 15.40 -13.57 -3.95
CA GLY A 109 14.74 -12.26 -4.02
C GLY A 109 13.24 -12.35 -3.79
N ILE A 110 12.73 -11.60 -2.81
CA ILE A 110 11.34 -11.61 -2.39
C ILE A 110 10.84 -10.17 -2.18
N TRP A 111 9.56 -9.94 -2.38
CA TRP A 111 8.97 -8.65 -2.01
C TRP A 111 8.82 -8.57 -0.49
N VAL A 112 9.26 -7.45 0.09
CA VAL A 112 9.19 -7.17 1.52
C VAL A 112 8.44 -5.87 1.72
N ARG A 113 7.46 -5.89 2.63
CA ARG A 113 6.72 -4.73 3.11
C ARG A 113 6.92 -4.63 4.61
N LEU A 114 7.40 -3.49 5.09
CA LEU A 114 7.52 -3.19 6.51
C LEU A 114 6.70 -1.93 6.82
N GLU A 115 5.61 -2.14 7.54
CA GLU A 115 4.82 -1.06 8.12
C GLU A 115 5.50 -0.63 9.42
N TYR A 116 5.82 0.65 9.56
CA TYR A 116 6.49 1.23 10.73
C TYR A 116 5.76 2.52 11.14
N GLY A 117 4.64 2.36 11.83
CA GLY A 117 3.76 3.48 12.16
C GLY A 117 3.19 4.09 10.87
N PRO A 118 3.35 5.41 10.63
CA PRO A 118 2.83 6.07 9.43
C PRO A 118 3.70 5.82 8.19
N ILE A 119 4.87 5.17 8.32
CA ILE A 119 5.76 4.93 7.19
C ILE A 119 5.70 3.46 6.79
N THR A 120 5.47 3.21 5.51
CA THR A 120 5.55 1.88 4.91
C THR A 120 6.73 1.81 3.95
N PHE A 121 7.63 0.85 4.20
CA PHE A 121 8.72 0.51 3.29
C PHE A 121 8.27 -0.66 2.40
N ILE A 122 8.43 -0.53 1.08
CA ILE A 122 8.19 -1.61 0.13
C ILE A 122 9.41 -1.75 -0.77
N GLY A 123 9.81 -2.98 -1.05
CA GLY A 123 10.92 -3.23 -1.96
C GLY A 123 11.10 -4.70 -2.33
N TYR A 124 11.70 -4.94 -3.49
CA TYR A 124 12.20 -6.26 -3.85
C TYR A 124 13.59 -6.45 -3.22
N MET A 125 13.69 -7.40 -2.29
CA MET A 125 14.85 -7.58 -1.42
C MET A 125 15.37 -9.02 -1.46
N ASN A 126 16.67 -9.18 -1.36
CA ASN A 126 17.33 -10.47 -1.20
C ASN A 126 17.39 -10.87 0.27
N ILE A 127 17.07 -12.12 0.57
CA ILE A 127 17.31 -12.73 1.88
C ILE A 127 18.83 -12.93 2.04
N THR A 128 19.46 -12.16 2.92
CA THR A 128 20.92 -12.18 3.15
C THR A 128 21.33 -12.91 4.41
N ALA A 129 20.42 -13.04 5.37
CA ALA A 129 20.58 -13.91 6.52
C ALA A 129 19.28 -14.66 6.80
N LEU A 130 19.38 -15.95 7.11
CA LEU A 130 18.27 -16.76 7.57
C LEU A 130 18.82 -17.79 8.54
N SER A 131 18.67 -17.54 9.83
CA SER A 131 19.28 -18.39 10.86
C SER A 131 18.35 -18.60 12.05
N SER A 132 18.42 -19.80 12.63
CA SER A 132 17.61 -20.19 13.78
C SER A 132 18.47 -20.97 14.76
N SER A 133 18.23 -20.75 16.05
CA SER A 133 18.92 -21.48 17.12
C SER A 133 17.93 -21.72 18.26
N GLY A 134 17.62 -22.96 18.58
CA GLY A 134 16.68 -23.28 19.66
C GLY A 134 17.13 -24.49 20.47
N GLY A 135 16.84 -24.47 21.77
CA GLY A 135 17.02 -25.63 22.64
C GLY A 135 15.93 -26.68 22.38
N THR A 136 16.19 -27.94 22.74
CA THR A 136 15.28 -29.07 22.46
C THR A 136 13.87 -28.91 23.06
N ASN A 137 13.71 -28.10 24.11
CA ASN A 137 12.46 -27.91 24.85
C ASN A 137 11.96 -26.46 24.89
N ASP A 138 12.58 -25.55 24.13
CA ASP A 138 12.28 -24.12 24.21
C ASP A 138 11.69 -23.58 22.90
N ILE A 139 11.12 -22.36 22.97
CA ILE A 139 10.70 -21.60 21.80
C ILE A 139 11.93 -21.38 20.91
N VAL A 140 11.76 -21.67 19.63
CA VAL A 140 12.85 -21.58 18.64
C VAL A 140 12.80 -20.20 17.98
N PRO A 141 13.76 -19.31 18.23
CA PRO A 141 13.85 -18.04 17.52
C PRO A 141 14.31 -18.24 16.06
N ILE A 142 13.86 -17.34 15.20
CA ILE A 142 14.34 -17.14 13.84
C ILE A 142 14.84 -15.71 13.72
N THR A 143 15.97 -15.54 13.04
CA THR A 143 16.50 -14.25 12.62
C THR A 143 16.57 -14.23 11.10
N THR A 144 16.18 -13.12 10.51
CA THR A 144 16.21 -12.95 9.05
C THR A 144 16.62 -11.52 8.71
N GLU A 145 17.44 -11.38 7.69
CA GLU A 145 17.87 -10.10 7.15
C GLU A 145 17.53 -10.04 5.66
N PHE A 146 17.04 -8.87 5.24
CA PHE A 146 16.72 -8.55 3.87
C PHE A 146 17.53 -7.33 3.45
N LYS A 147 18.20 -7.40 2.29
CA LYS A 147 18.87 -6.27 1.65
C LYS A 147 18.27 -5.99 0.29
N VAL A 148 18.31 -4.73 -0.16
CA VAL A 148 17.77 -4.34 -1.47
C VAL A 148 18.32 -5.22 -2.60
N GLY A 149 17.43 -5.90 -3.32
CA GLY A 149 17.76 -6.71 -4.48
C GLY A 149 17.67 -5.92 -5.79
N ASP A 150 16.72 -4.99 -5.85
CA ASP A 150 16.54 -4.05 -6.97
C ASP A 150 16.22 -2.64 -6.44
N ALA A 151 17.16 -1.71 -6.59
CA ALA A 151 17.04 -0.35 -6.06
C ALA A 151 15.88 0.45 -6.67
N SER A 152 15.45 0.11 -7.89
CA SER A 152 14.34 0.80 -8.57
C SER A 152 12.98 0.49 -7.94
N THR A 153 12.90 -0.55 -7.12
CA THR A 153 11.66 -1.01 -6.48
C THR A 153 11.43 -0.41 -5.09
N ILE A 154 12.42 0.31 -4.53
CA ILE A 154 12.32 0.83 -3.16
C ILE A 154 11.37 2.00 -3.11
N GLN A 155 10.34 1.86 -2.27
CA GLN A 155 9.33 2.88 -2.00
C GLN A 155 9.25 3.13 -0.48
N VAL A 156 9.18 4.40 -0.11
CA VAL A 156 8.88 4.86 1.24
C VAL A 156 7.60 5.66 1.15
N ILE A 157 6.53 5.12 1.71
CA ILE A 157 5.18 5.68 1.61
C ILE A 157 4.77 6.20 2.98
N ASP A 158 4.34 7.45 3.06
CA ASP A 158 3.67 7.98 4.23
C ASP A 158 2.16 7.64 4.12
N THR A 159 1.68 6.76 4.99
CA THR A 159 0.29 6.31 5.02
C THR A 159 -0.64 7.33 5.69
N ASP A 160 -0.09 8.28 6.43
CA ASP A 160 -0.86 9.38 7.03
C ASP A 160 -0.93 10.60 6.11
N GLU A 161 -0.14 10.63 5.04
CA GLU A 161 -0.22 11.69 4.04
C GLU A 161 -1.56 11.61 3.30
N THR A 162 -2.34 12.68 3.46
CA THR A 162 -3.60 12.84 2.74
C THR A 162 -3.31 13.43 1.38
N ILE A 163 -3.47 12.63 0.32
CA ILE A 163 -3.45 13.08 -1.07
C ILE A 163 -4.83 13.69 -1.35
N PRO A 164 -4.94 15.02 -1.46
CA PRO A 164 -6.22 15.67 -1.65
C PRO A 164 -6.79 15.33 -3.03
N ALA A 165 -8.12 15.22 -3.10
CA ALA A 165 -8.80 15.25 -4.38
C ALA A 165 -8.50 16.60 -5.07
N THR A 166 -8.29 16.56 -6.37
CA THR A 166 -8.07 17.74 -7.23
C THR A 166 -9.15 17.88 -8.31
N GLY A 167 -10.02 16.86 -8.45
CA GLY A 167 -11.12 16.88 -9.40
C GLY A 167 -11.94 15.60 -9.37
N VAL A 168 -13.03 15.61 -10.13
CA VAL A 168 -13.83 14.42 -10.44
C VAL A 168 -14.18 14.38 -11.92
N THR A 169 -14.42 13.19 -12.45
CA THR A 169 -14.81 12.95 -13.84
C THR A 169 -16.02 12.03 -13.90
N ILE A 170 -16.84 12.18 -14.94
CA ILE A 170 -17.90 11.23 -15.29
C ILE A 170 -17.73 10.80 -16.74
N ALA A 171 -17.85 9.50 -16.99
CA ALA A 171 -17.92 8.93 -18.33
C ALA A 171 -19.16 8.02 -18.47
N PRO A 172 -19.93 8.12 -19.57
CA PRO A 172 -19.91 9.20 -20.58
C PRO A 172 -20.46 10.54 -20.05
N ALA A 173 -20.05 11.67 -20.63
CA ALA A 173 -20.55 13.02 -20.28
C ALA A 173 -22.00 13.29 -20.74
N THR A 174 -22.51 12.48 -21.67
CA THR A 174 -23.90 12.53 -22.12
C THR A 174 -24.42 11.13 -22.36
N ALA A 175 -25.69 10.88 -22.10
CA ALA A 175 -26.36 9.62 -22.41
C ALA A 175 -27.75 9.88 -23.01
N SER A 176 -28.12 9.13 -24.04
CA SER A 176 -29.48 9.10 -24.58
C SER A 176 -30.08 7.71 -24.40
N LEU A 177 -31.25 7.64 -23.77
CA LEU A 177 -31.89 6.39 -23.35
C LEU A 177 -33.38 6.41 -23.70
N ALA A 178 -33.92 5.28 -24.16
CA ALA A 178 -35.37 5.10 -24.24
C ALA A 178 -35.96 4.91 -22.83
N VAL A 179 -37.23 5.25 -22.63
CA VAL A 179 -37.93 5.00 -21.36
C VAL A 179 -37.80 3.51 -20.97
N GLY A 180 -37.42 3.26 -19.71
CA GLY A 180 -37.17 1.92 -19.16
C GLY A 180 -35.76 1.37 -19.37
N ALA A 181 -34.94 2.01 -20.22
CA ALA A 181 -33.54 1.60 -20.41
C ALA A 181 -32.65 2.07 -19.24
N THR A 182 -31.53 1.37 -19.07
CA THR A 182 -30.52 1.71 -18.05
C THR A 182 -29.16 1.99 -18.68
N ARG A 183 -28.34 2.78 -17.99
CA ARG A 183 -26.96 3.07 -18.39
C ARG A 183 -26.07 3.16 -17.17
N GLN A 184 -24.96 2.43 -17.20
CA GLN A 184 -23.90 2.59 -16.20
C GLN A 184 -23.07 3.85 -16.53
N LEU A 185 -22.95 4.75 -15.57
CA LEU A 185 -21.97 5.83 -15.58
C LEU A 185 -20.78 5.44 -14.70
N THR A 186 -19.59 5.92 -15.07
CA THR A 186 -18.37 5.76 -14.27
C THR A 186 -17.96 7.12 -13.76
N GLY A 187 -17.99 7.31 -12.44
CA GLY A 187 -17.49 8.48 -11.75
C GLY A 187 -16.13 8.16 -11.14
N ALA A 188 -15.14 9.04 -11.28
CA ALA A 188 -13.81 8.84 -10.73
C ALA A 188 -13.24 10.14 -10.15
N VAL A 189 -12.71 10.06 -8.93
CA VAL A 189 -11.93 11.12 -8.28
C VAL A 189 -10.51 11.15 -8.87
N GLN A 190 -9.94 12.34 -9.00
CA GLN A 190 -8.58 12.58 -9.49
C GLN A 190 -7.74 13.27 -8.39
N PRO A 191 -6.45 12.96 -8.27
CA PRO A 191 -5.73 11.92 -9.01
C PRO A 191 -6.19 10.51 -8.62
N THR A 192 -5.84 9.49 -9.41
CA THR A 192 -6.27 8.10 -9.17
C THR A 192 -5.80 7.53 -7.84
N ASP A 193 -4.77 8.13 -7.24
CA ASP A 193 -4.19 7.79 -5.95
C ASP A 193 -4.70 8.68 -4.79
N ALA A 194 -5.65 9.59 -5.00
CA ALA A 194 -6.26 10.39 -3.93
C ALA A 194 -6.69 9.54 -2.72
N THR A 195 -6.51 10.05 -1.50
CA THR A 195 -6.78 9.28 -0.28
C THR A 195 -8.25 8.90 -0.16
N ASP A 196 -9.16 9.84 -0.47
CA ASP A 196 -10.59 9.57 -0.61
C ASP A 196 -10.97 9.55 -2.10
N ARG A 197 -11.33 8.36 -2.60
CA ARG A 197 -11.75 8.13 -3.99
C ARG A 197 -13.26 7.97 -4.12
N THR A 198 -14.00 8.24 -3.05
CA THR A 198 -15.44 8.03 -3.00
C THR A 198 -16.20 9.31 -3.37
N GLY A 199 -17.48 9.13 -3.67
CA GLY A 199 -18.36 10.23 -4.01
C GLY A 199 -19.81 9.80 -4.02
N THR A 200 -20.69 10.77 -4.21
CA THR A 200 -22.15 10.58 -4.20
C THR A 200 -22.74 10.93 -5.56
N TRP A 201 -23.80 10.19 -5.93
CA TRP A 201 -24.55 10.40 -7.16
C TRP A 201 -25.88 11.08 -6.85
N THR A 202 -26.24 12.07 -7.65
CA THR A 202 -27.54 12.76 -7.56
C THR A 202 -28.15 12.97 -8.95
N THR A 203 -29.47 13.15 -9.00
CA THR A 203 -30.21 13.50 -10.21
C THR A 203 -30.93 14.83 -10.02
N SER A 204 -30.94 15.67 -11.04
CA SER A 204 -31.72 16.91 -11.04
C SER A 204 -33.24 16.67 -11.07
N ASP A 205 -33.68 15.54 -11.63
CA ASP A 205 -35.11 15.20 -11.75
C ASP A 205 -35.32 13.67 -11.78
N ALA A 206 -35.68 13.12 -10.62
CA ALA A 206 -35.99 11.71 -10.45
C ALA A 206 -37.25 11.25 -11.22
N THR A 207 -38.11 12.17 -11.66
CA THR A 207 -39.28 11.84 -12.48
C THR A 207 -38.91 11.54 -13.94
N LYS A 208 -37.70 11.96 -14.37
CA LYS A 208 -37.16 11.72 -15.72
C LYS A 208 -36.11 10.62 -15.71
N ALA A 209 -35.14 10.69 -14.80
CA ALA A 209 -34.13 9.66 -14.63
C ALA A 209 -33.66 9.56 -13.17
N THR A 210 -33.52 8.32 -12.68
CA THR A 210 -32.93 8.03 -11.37
C THR A 210 -31.51 7.51 -11.52
N VAL A 211 -30.70 7.62 -10.48
CA VAL A 211 -29.33 7.08 -10.42
C VAL A 211 -29.13 6.33 -9.11
N SER A 212 -28.46 5.18 -9.14
CA SER A 212 -28.06 4.44 -7.94
C SER A 212 -26.77 5.01 -7.32
N ASN A 213 -26.44 4.59 -6.10
CA ASN A 213 -25.16 4.93 -5.46
C ASN A 213 -23.94 4.39 -6.21
N THR A 214 -24.12 3.43 -7.13
CA THR A 214 -23.06 2.88 -7.99
C THR A 214 -23.02 3.56 -9.36
N GLY A 215 -23.83 4.58 -9.64
CA GLY A 215 -23.86 5.29 -10.92
C GLY A 215 -24.71 4.62 -12.01
N LEU A 216 -25.59 3.68 -11.66
CA LEU A 216 -26.52 3.07 -12.61
C LEU A 216 -27.74 3.99 -12.80
N VAL A 217 -27.85 4.58 -13.99
CA VAL A 217 -28.97 5.46 -14.38
C VAL A 217 -30.11 4.62 -14.94
N THR A 218 -31.34 4.94 -14.54
CA THR A 218 -32.58 4.34 -15.07
C THR A 218 -33.48 5.43 -15.64
N ALA A 219 -33.89 5.29 -16.90
CA ALA A 219 -34.78 6.21 -17.59
C ALA A 219 -36.24 5.97 -17.19
N VAL A 220 -36.90 6.98 -16.63
CA VAL A 220 -38.26 6.87 -16.07
C VAL A 220 -39.31 7.43 -17.03
N ALA A 221 -39.09 8.61 -17.59
CA ALA A 221 -40.03 9.26 -18.51
C ALA A 221 -39.31 10.21 -19.46
N ALA A 222 -39.90 10.46 -20.63
CA ALA A 222 -39.34 11.37 -21.63
C ALA A 222 -39.05 12.78 -21.04
N GLY A 223 -37.88 13.31 -21.38
CA GLY A 223 -37.37 14.58 -20.86
C GLY A 223 -35.85 14.56 -20.69
N SER A 224 -35.32 15.54 -19.95
CA SER A 224 -33.89 15.66 -19.66
C SER A 224 -33.65 15.66 -18.15
N ALA A 225 -32.61 14.96 -17.71
CA ALA A 225 -32.10 15.02 -16.34
C ALA A 225 -30.59 15.19 -16.37
N THR A 226 -30.05 15.93 -15.40
CA THR A 226 -28.60 16.00 -15.18
C THR A 226 -28.26 15.09 -14.02
N ILE A 227 -27.34 14.16 -14.25
CA ILE A 227 -26.79 13.29 -13.22
C ILE A 227 -25.46 13.89 -12.76
N THR A 228 -25.28 14.09 -11.47
CA THR A 228 -24.10 14.71 -10.88
C THR A 228 -23.37 13.72 -9.99
N PHE A 229 -22.06 13.65 -10.13
CA PHE A 229 -21.15 12.94 -9.22
C PHE A 229 -20.36 13.97 -8.45
N THR A 230 -20.43 13.90 -7.13
CA THR A 230 -19.79 14.84 -6.21
C THR A 230 -18.78 14.08 -5.36
N SER A 231 -17.56 14.59 -5.20
CA SER A 231 -16.60 14.03 -4.26
C SER A 231 -17.15 14.03 -2.83
N THR A 232 -16.70 13.11 -1.99
CA THR A 232 -17.22 12.97 -0.61
C THR A 232 -17.01 14.22 0.25
N ASP A 233 -15.92 14.95 0.02
CA ASP A 233 -15.65 16.24 0.67
C ASP A 233 -16.52 17.39 0.13
N GLY A 234 -17.26 17.18 -0.96
CA GLY A 234 -18.11 18.18 -1.61
C GLY A 234 -17.37 19.19 -2.49
N SER A 235 -16.04 19.10 -2.59
CA SER A 235 -15.21 20.12 -3.24
C SER A 235 -15.28 20.09 -4.76
N PHE A 236 -15.58 18.93 -5.37
CA PHE A 236 -15.58 18.74 -6.82
C PHE A 236 -16.86 18.07 -7.31
N THR A 237 -17.35 18.54 -8.46
CA THR A 237 -18.52 17.98 -9.13
C THR A 237 -18.26 17.77 -10.62
N ALA A 238 -18.85 16.71 -11.17
CA ALA A 238 -18.92 16.48 -12.60
C ALA A 238 -20.37 16.11 -12.97
N ASN A 239 -20.75 16.41 -14.21
CA ASN A 239 -22.14 16.28 -14.65
C ASN A 239 -22.22 15.40 -15.91
N CYS A 240 -23.29 14.61 -15.99
CA CYS A 240 -23.70 13.89 -17.18
C CYS A 240 -25.11 14.34 -17.59
N ALA A 241 -25.26 14.80 -18.84
CA ALA A 241 -26.57 15.14 -19.37
C ALA A 241 -27.27 13.89 -19.92
N VAL A 242 -28.40 13.53 -19.32
CA VAL A 242 -29.22 12.39 -19.73
C VAL A 242 -30.46 12.89 -20.48
N THR A 243 -30.62 12.45 -21.72
CA THR A 243 -31.83 12.69 -22.52
C THR A 243 -32.63 11.40 -22.64
N VAL A 244 -33.86 11.41 -22.12
CA VAL A 244 -34.78 10.29 -22.21
C VAL A 244 -35.73 10.51 -23.39
N THR A 245 -35.67 9.62 -24.38
CA THR A 245 -36.56 9.67 -25.55
C THR A 245 -37.82 8.85 -25.29
N ALA A 246 -38.95 9.35 -25.80
CA ALA A 246 -40.18 8.57 -25.84
C ALA A 246 -39.97 7.33 -26.73
N SER A 247 -40.55 6.21 -26.31
CA SER A 247 -40.54 4.94 -27.05
C SER A 247 -41.44 4.98 -28.28
#